data_AF-D0R323-F1
#
_entry.id   AF-D0R323-F1
#
_cell.length_a   1.000
_cell.length_b   1.000
_cell.length_c   1.000
_cell.angle_alpha   90.00
_cell.angle_beta   90.00
_cell.angle_gamma   90.00
#
_symmetry.space_group_name_H-M   'P 1'
#
loop_
_entity.id
_entity.type
_entity.pdbx_description
1 polymer ?
#
loop_
_entity_poly.entity_id
_entity_poly.type
_entity_poly.pdbx_seq_one_letter_code
_entity_poly.pdbx_strand_id
1 'polypeptide(L)' 'MKRILDINQFLHGGDYNPEQWWDEPDVINQDFALFKQAKINTVTVGIFSWAKL' A
#
# COMPACT_ATOMS: atom_id res chain seq x y z
N MET A 1 -16.02 -10.62 20.58
CA MET A 1 -14.89 -10.70 19.64
C MET A 1 -14.14 -9.38 19.65
N LYS A 2 -12.82 -9.39 19.84
CA LYS A 2 -11.98 -8.19 19.77
C LYS A 2 -11.72 -7.88 18.29
N ARG A 3 -12.02 -6.65 17.84
CA ARG A 3 -11.63 -6.21 16.49
C ARG A 3 -10.11 -6.05 16.47
N ILE A 4 -9.45 -6.74 15.54
CA ILE A 4 -7.99 -6.70 15.36
C ILE A 4 -7.56 -5.40 14.66
N LEU A 5 -8.44 -4.81 13.85
CA LEU A 5 -8.22 -3.56 13.14
C LEU A 5 -9.23 -2.50 13.61
N ASP A 6 -8.73 -1.30 13.89
CA ASP A 6 -9.54 -0.12 14.22
C ASP A 6 -9.94 0.62 12.94
N ILE A 7 -10.94 0.08 12.26
CA ILE A 7 -11.45 0.59 10.97
C ILE A 7 -12.97 0.71 11.01
N ASN A 8 -13.47 1.84 10.50
CA ASN A 8 -14.91 2.17 10.40
C ASN A 8 -15.41 2.24 8.95
N GLN A 9 -14.59 1.83 8.00
CA GLN A 9 -14.86 1.84 6.56
C GLN A 9 -14.42 0.51 5.92
N PHE A 10 -14.98 0.18 4.76
CA PHE A 10 -14.51 -0.96 3.98
C PHE A 10 -13.08 -0.73 3.50
N LEU A 11 -12.26 -1.79 3.55
CA LEU A 11 -10.93 -1.76 3.00
C LEU A 11 -11.02 -1.82 1.47
N HIS A 12 -10.27 -0.95 0.81
CA HIS A 12 -10.22 -0.81 -0.64
C HIS A 12 -8.78 -0.53 -1.07
N GLY A 13 -8.27 -1.39 -1.93
CA GLY A 13 -6.91 -1.37 -2.46
C GLY A 13 -6.46 -2.78 -2.84
N GLY A 14 -5.18 -3.10 -2.62
CA GLY A 14 -4.61 -4.37 -3.00
C GLY A 14 -3.12 -4.45 -2.71
N ASP A 15 -2.43 -5.34 -3.41
CA ASP A 15 -1.00 -5.54 -3.26
C ASP A 15 -0.24 -4.31 -3.79
N TYR A 16 0.72 -3.83 -3.00
CA TYR A 16 1.59 -2.73 -3.34
C TYR A 16 3.04 -3.13 -3.07
N ASN A 17 3.88 -3.04 -4.10
CA ASN A 17 5.28 -3.49 -4.08
C ASN A 17 6.26 -2.30 -4.23
N PRO A 18 6.35 -1.38 -3.25
CA PRO A 18 7.23 -0.22 -3.33
C PRO A 18 8.72 -0.60 -3.39
N GLU A 19 9.09 -1.78 -2.91
CA GLU A 19 10.46 -2.31 -2.93
C GLU A 19 11.02 -2.50 -4.35
N GLN A 20 10.15 -2.57 -5.36
CA GLN A 20 10.54 -2.64 -6.76
C GLN A 20 10.92 -1.27 -7.33
N TRP A 21 10.62 -0.19 -6.62
CA TRP A 21 10.72 1.20 -7.07
C TRP A 21 11.57 2.10 -6.14
N TRP A 22 12.41 1.51 -5.28
CA TRP A 22 13.26 2.30 -4.37
C TRP A 22 14.27 3.20 -5.08
N ASP A 23 14.70 2.82 -6.28
CA ASP A 23 15.61 3.61 -7.10
C ASP A 23 14.89 4.77 -7.83
N GLU A 24 13.55 4.83 -7.75
CA GLU A 24 12.68 5.80 -8.44
C GLU A 24 11.64 6.41 -7.46
N PRO A 25 12.07 7.22 -6.47
CA PRO A 25 11.19 7.71 -5.39
C PRO A 25 10.02 8.57 -5.89
N ASP A 26 10.12 9.17 -7.07
CA ASP A 26 9.03 9.94 -7.67
C ASP A 26 7.84 9.07 -8.08
N VAL A 27 8.07 7.79 -8.42
CA VAL A 27 6.99 6.81 -8.68
C VAL A 27 6.17 6.60 -7.40
N ILE A 28 6.84 6.39 -6.27
CA ILE A 28 6.18 6.21 -4.97
C ILE A 28 5.35 7.46 -4.60
N ASN A 29 5.89 8.66 -4.85
CA ASN A 29 5.15 9.91 -4.63
C ASN A 29 3.90 10.00 -5.52
N GLN A 30 4.03 9.63 -6.79
CA GLN A 30 2.91 9.60 -7.73
C GLN A 30 1.86 8.56 -7.33
N ASP A 31 2.28 7.38 -6.85
CA ASP A 31 1.39 6.33 -6.36
C ASP A 31 0.49 6.86 -5.24
N PHE A 32 1.06 7.51 -4.21
CA PHE A 32 0.24 8.07 -3.12
C PHE A 32 -0.72 9.18 -3.59
N ALA A 33 -0.32 9.99 -4.56
CA ALA A 33 -1.21 10.99 -5.16
C ALA A 33 -2.38 10.34 -5.91
N LEU A 34 -2.12 9.26 -6.66
CA LEU A 34 -3.13 8.50 -7.40
C LEU A 34 -4.01 7.66 -6.47
N PHE A 35 -3.46 7.06 -5.41
CA PHE A 35 -4.20 6.31 -4.39
C PHE A 35 -5.25 7.19 -3.72
N LYS A 36 -4.90 8.45 -3.44
CA LYS A 36 -5.85 9.43 -2.91
C LYS A 36 -7.00 9.72 -3.89
N GLN A 37 -6.70 9.85 -5.18
CA GLN A 37 -7.72 10.06 -6.22
C GLN A 37 -8.63 8.83 -6.38
N ALA A 38 -8.05 7.63 -6.31
CA ALA A 38 -8.75 6.35 -6.41
C ALA A 38 -9.48 5.93 -5.13
N LYS A 39 -9.35 6.69 -4.04
CA LYS A 39 -9.89 6.36 -2.71
C LYS A 39 -9.40 4.99 -2.20
N ILE A 40 -8.13 4.68 -2.44
CA ILE A 40 -7.44 3.54 -1.81
C ILE A 40 -7.17 3.90 -0.35
N ASN A 41 -7.51 3.00 0.57
CA ASN A 41 -7.36 3.21 2.01
C ASN A 41 -6.61 2.06 2.71
N THR A 42 -6.18 1.04 1.97
CA THR A 42 -5.38 -0.08 2.48
C THR A 42 -4.55 -0.67 1.35
N VAL A 43 -3.32 -1.08 1.66
CA VAL A 43 -2.47 -1.83 0.74
C VAL A 43 -1.79 -2.98 1.48
N THR A 44 -1.50 -4.06 0.77
CA THR A 44 -0.71 -5.18 1.28
C THR A 44 0.71 -5.05 0.76
N VAL A 45 1.68 -4.93 1.65
CA VAL A 45 3.11 -4.81 1.31
C VAL A 45 3.86 -6.06 1.73
N GLY A 46 5.05 -6.31 1.17
CA GLY A 46 5.95 -7.33 1.69
C GLY A 46 5.71 -8.76 1.17
N ILE A 47 4.69 -9.00 0.33
CA ILE A 47 4.29 -10.36 -0.10
C ILE A 47 5.43 -11.12 -0.76
N PHE A 48 6.23 -10.44 -1.59
CA PHE A 48 7.35 -11.02 -2.33
C PHE A 48 8.68 -10.31 -2.07
N SER A 49 8.83 -9.68 -0.90
CA SER A 49 9.93 -8.76 -0.64
C SER A 49 11.13 -9.39 0.07
N TRP A 50 11.15 -10.71 0.30
CA TRP A 50 12.21 -11.37 1.09
C TRP A 50 13.62 -10.95 0.66
N ALA A 51 13.97 -11.05 -0.63
CA ALA A 51 15.32 -10.73 -1.11
C ALA A 51 15.67 -9.23 -1.08
N LYS A 52 14.70 -8.35 -0.79
CA LYS A 52 14.86 -6.89 -0.73
C LYS A 52 14.79 -6.35 0.71
N LEU A 53 14.36 -7.16 1.69
CA LEU A 53 14.30 -6.81 3.11
C LEU A 53 15.64 -6.99 3.84
#